data_AF-A0A8S2UD93-F1
#
_entry.id   AF-A0A8S2UD93-F1
#
_cell.length_a   1.000
_cell.length_b   1.000
_cell.length_c   1.000
_cell.angle_alpha   90.00
_cell.angle_beta   90.00
_cell.angle_gamma   90.00
#
_symmetry.space_group_name_H-M   'P 1'
#
loop_
_entity.id
_entity.type
_entity.pdbx_description
1 polymer ?
#
loop_
_entity_poly.entity_id
_entity_poly.type
_entity_poly.pdbx_seq_one_letter_code
_entity_poly.pdbx_strand_id
1 'polypeptide(L)' 'MLRVKSEQYGRILVAIDNKDSRNLQLQTHPNIDKKLFTNESLIGLKNSDRPFPVNQEVGVLKWRYTSTDAKEIPLT' A
#
# COMPACT_ATOMS: atom_id res chain seq x y z
N MET A 1 -4.07 7.56 0.17
CA MET A 1 -4.88 6.73 -0.75
C MET A 1 -4.34 6.89 -2.16
N LEU A 2 -4.47 5.88 -3.03
CA LEU A 2 -4.05 5.98 -4.43
C LEU A 2 -5.19 6.60 -5.26
N ARG A 3 -4.87 7.60 -6.07
CA ARG A 3 -5.81 8.23 -7.01
C ARG A 3 -5.15 8.38 -8.37
N VAL A 4 -5.76 7.79 -9.40
CA VAL A 4 -5.31 7.91 -10.78
C VAL A 4 -6.15 8.96 -11.50
N LYS A 5 -5.52 9.95 -12.12
CA LYS A 5 -6.23 11.06 -12.82
C LYS A 5 -6.44 10.83 -14.31
N SER A 6 -5.59 10.02 -14.95
CA SER A 6 -5.66 9.73 -16.38
C SER A 6 -5.60 8.22 -16.62
N GLU A 7 -6.39 7.74 -17.58
CA GLU A 7 -6.46 6.33 -17.97
C GLU A 7 -5.09 5.77 -18.40
N GLN A 8 -4.22 6.61 -18.96
CA GLN A 8 -2.85 6.22 -19.33
C GLN A 8 -2.02 5.68 -18.14
N TYR A 9 -2.38 6.08 -16.91
CA TYR A 9 -1.73 5.65 -15.68
C TYR A 9 -2.58 4.65 -14.88
N GLY A 10 -3.61 4.07 -15.50
CA GLY A 10 -4.46 3.07 -14.85
C GLY A 10 -3.72 1.77 -14.54
N ARG A 11 -2.70 1.42 -15.34
CA ARG A 11 -1.90 0.19 -15.19
C ARG A 11 -0.51 0.55 -14.70
N ILE A 12 -0.36 0.66 -13.38
CA ILE A 12 0.90 0.99 -12.73
C ILE A 12 1.20 0.00 -11.61
N LEU A 13 2.47 -0.10 -11.26
CA LEU A 13 2.94 -0.74 -10.04
C LEU A 13 3.48 0.36 -9.13
N VAL A 14 3.18 0.27 -7.84
CA VAL A 14 3.69 1.20 -6.84
C VAL A 14 4.71 0.48 -5.99
N ALA A 15 5.98 0.89 -6.07
CA ALA A 15 7.04 0.36 -5.23
C ALA A 15 6.97 0.95 -3.82
N ILE A 16 7.12 0.10 -2.81
CA ILE A 16 7.13 0.47 -1.40
C ILE A 16 8.53 0.26 -0.85
N ASP A 17 9.12 1.33 -0.33
CA ASP A 17 10.38 1.28 0.41
C ASP A 17 10.07 1.28 1.91
N ASN A 18 9.94 0.09 2.50
CA ASN A 18 9.73 -0.07 3.93
C ASN A 18 11.07 -0.42 4.61
N LYS A 19 11.72 0.58 5.20
CA LYS A 19 12.96 0.44 5.99
C LYS A 19 12.71 0.36 7.49
N ASP A 20 11.46 0.25 7.92
CA ASP A 20 11.11 0.25 9.33
C ASP A 20 11.42 -1.10 9.96
N SER A 21 12.11 -1.08 11.10
CA SER A 21 12.40 -2.28 11.89
C SER A 21 11.29 -2.62 12.88
N ARG A 22 10.27 -1.75 13.03
CA ARG A 22 9.13 -2.00 13.90
C ARG A 22 8.21 -3.03 13.26
N ASN A 23 7.59 -3.86 14.10
CA ASN A 23 6.63 -4.89 13.68
C ASN A 23 5.28 -4.26 13.26
N LEU A 24 5.28 -3.57 12.11
CA LEU A 24 4.10 -3.00 11.50
C LEU A 24 3.19 -4.13 10.97
N GLN A 25 1.90 -4.05 11.29
CA GLN A 25 0.91 -4.94 10.71
C GLN A 25 0.43 -4.35 9.38
N LEU A 26 0.89 -4.93 8.28
CA LEU A 26 0.55 -4.49 6.92
C LEU A 26 -0.60 -5.33 6.35
N GLN A 27 -1.58 -4.66 5.73
CA GLN A 27 -2.72 -5.30 5.07
C GLN A 27 -2.97 -4.65 3.71
N THR A 28 -2.91 -5.44 2.64
CA THR A 28 -3.20 -4.98 1.27
C THR A 28 -4.69 -5.11 0.94
N HIS A 29 -5.15 -4.32 -0.03
CA HIS A 29 -6.53 -4.38 -0.53
C HIS A 29 -6.83 -5.75 -1.20
N PRO A 30 -8.06 -6.30 -1.14
CA PRO A 30 -8.40 -7.62 -1.70
C PRO A 30 -8.11 -7.82 -3.21
N ASN A 31 -8.00 -6.72 -3.95
CA ASN A 31 -7.67 -6.73 -5.37
C ASN A 31 -6.17 -6.58 -5.67
N ILE A 32 -5.33 -6.41 -4.65
CA ILE A 32 -3.87 -6.32 -4.80
C ILE A 32 -3.27 -7.72 -4.77
N ASP A 33 -2.23 -7.93 -5.57
CA ASP A 33 -1.44 -9.14 -5.52
C ASP A 33 -0.61 -9.19 -4.23
N LYS A 34 -1.01 -10.08 -3.32
CA LYS A 34 -0.32 -10.27 -2.04
C LYS A 34 1.07 -10.88 -2.21
N LYS A 35 1.28 -11.76 -3.20
CA LYS A 35 2.58 -12.42 -3.41
C LYS A 35 3.59 -11.41 -3.93
N LEU A 36 3.17 -10.58 -4.90
CA LEU A 36 3.98 -9.51 -5.44
C LEU A 36 4.40 -8.51 -4.33
N PHE A 37 3.45 -8.14 -3.46
CA PHE A 37 3.75 -7.27 -2.33
C PHE A 37 4.72 -7.91 -1.32
N THR A 38 4.49 -9.17 -0.93
CA THR A 38 5.34 -9.84 0.06
C THR A 38 6.77 -10.10 -0.45
N ASN A 39 6.93 -10.42 -1.74
CA ASN A 39 8.23 -10.81 -2.29
C ASN A 39 9.04 -9.61 -2.79
N GLU A 40 8.38 -8.62 -3.41
CA GLU A 40 9.04 -7.53 -4.14
C GLU A 40 8.71 -6.15 -3.57
N SER A 41 7.85 -6.07 -2.55
CA SER A 41 7.34 -4.80 -2.01
C SER A 41 6.66 -3.93 -3.07
N LEU A 42 6.04 -4.56 -4.08
CA LEU A 42 5.30 -3.89 -5.15
C LEU A 42 3.79 -4.04 -4.95
N ILE A 43 3.07 -2.92 -5.04
CA ILE A 43 1.60 -2.88 -5.05
C ILE A 43 1.12 -2.85 -6.49
N GLY A 44 0.49 -3.94 -6.91
CA GLY A 44 -0.18 -4.09 -8.20
C GLY A 44 -1.49 -4.84 -8.05
N LEU A 45 -2.41 -4.67 -9.00
CA LEU A 45 -3.65 -5.44 -9.02
C LEU A 45 -3.37 -6.90 -9.37
N LYS A 46 -4.06 -7.84 -8.71
CA LYS A 46 -3.97 -9.28 -8.98
C LYS A 46 -4.31 -9.66 -10.42
N ASN A 47 -5.12 -8.84 -11.08
CA ASN A 47 -5.45 -8.95 -12.49
C ASN A 47 -4.81 -7.75 -13.19
N SER A 48 -3.70 -8.00 -13.90
CA SER A 48 -2.92 -6.99 -14.61
C SER A 48 -3.67 -6.31 -15.77
N ASP A 49 -4.70 -6.96 -16.30
CA ASP A 49 -5.50 -6.41 -17.40
C ASP A 49 -6.45 -5.31 -16.91
N ARG A 50 -6.82 -5.35 -15.63
CA ARG A 50 -7.70 -4.35 -15.01
C ARG A 50 -6.87 -3.15 -14.51
N PRO A 51 -7.17 -1.92 -14.97
CA PRO A 51 -6.54 -0.73 -14.41
C PRO A 51 -7.12 -0.37 -13.04
N PHE A 52 -6.37 0.43 -12.27
CA PHE A 52 -6.91 1.16 -11.14
C PHE A 52 -8.02 2.12 -11.61
N PRO A 53 -9.10 2.28 -10.82
CA PRO A 53 -10.18 3.22 -11.15
C PRO A 53 -9.68 4.66 -11.30
N VAL A 54 -10.08 5.32 -12.39
CA VAL A 54 -9.74 6.72 -12.66
C VAL A 54 -10.68 7.65 -11.90
N ASN A 55 -10.15 8.75 -11.38
CA ASN A 55 -10.84 9.76 -10.58
C ASN A 55 -11.51 9.25 -9.30
N GLN A 56 -11.14 8.05 -8.84
CA GLN A 56 -11.60 7.46 -7.59
C GLN A 56 -10.41 7.21 -6.66
N GLU A 57 -10.63 7.47 -5.36
CA GLU A 57 -9.63 7.21 -4.33
C GLU A 57 -9.76 5.76 -3.83
N VAL A 58 -8.66 5.02 -3.87
CA VAL A 58 -8.60 3.62 -3.46
C VAL A 58 -7.54 3.44 -2.37
N GLY A 59 -7.92 2.83 -1.25
CA GLY A 59 -6.99 2.38 -0.23
C GLY A 59 -6.30 1.09 -0.70
N VAL A 60 -5.02 1.15 -1.06
CA VAL A 60 -4.26 0.00 -1.57
C VAL A 60 -3.49 -0.77 -0.48
N LEU A 61 -3.09 -0.07 0.57
CA LEU A 61 -2.36 -0.58 1.73
C LEU A 61 -2.88 0.10 3.00
N LYS A 62 -3.13 -0.70 4.03
CA LYS A 62 -3.40 -0.25 5.39
C LYS A 62 -2.31 -0.78 6.29
N TRP A 63 -1.94 -0.01 7.30
CA TRP A 63 -0.98 -0.44 8.31
C TRP A 63 -1.47 -0.09 9.70
N ARG A 64 -1.03 -0.87 10.68
CA ARG A 64 -1.27 -0.62 12.10
C ARG A 64 0.02 -0.82 12.88
N TYR A 65 0.26 0.10 13.81
CA TYR A 65 1.32 0.00 14.81
C TYR A 65 0.71 0.29 16.19
N THR A 66 1.18 -0.42 17.21
CA THR A 66 0.73 -0.21 18.59
C THR A 66 1.96 -0.38 19.48
N SER A 67 2.22 0.60 20.34
CA SER A 67 3.32 0.60 21.30
C SER A 67 2.84 1.18 22.63
N THR A 68 3.45 0.74 23.72
CA THR A 68 3.26 1.29 25.06
C THR A 68 4.48 2.09 25.54
N ASP A 69 5.53 2.21 24.72
CA ASP A 69 6.73 2.99 25.05
C ASP A 69 6.43 4.49 24.90
N ALA A 70 6.66 5.25 25.97
CA ALA A 70 6.50 6.70 25.99
C ALA A 70 7.41 7.42 24.98
N LYS A 71 8.53 6.80 24.56
CA LYS A 71 9.43 7.33 23.54
C LYS A 71 8.82 7.36 22.13
N GLU A 72 7.80 6.53 21.89
CA GLU A 72 7.10 6.47 20.60
C GLU A 72 5.95 7.50 20.53
N ILE A 73 5.72 8.28 21.59
CA ILE A 73 4.75 9.38 21.60
C ILE A 73 5.38 10.55 20.82
N PRO A 74 4.73 11.07 19.77
CA PRO A 74 5.33 12.06 18.88
C PRO A 74 5.51 13.45 19.50
N LEU A 75 4.84 13.72 20.62
CA LEU A 75 4.92 14.97 21.35
C LEU A 75 4.85 14.69 22.86
N THR A 76 5.85 15.16 23.59
CA THR A 76 5.98 15.02 25.06
C THR A 76 6.00 16.37 25.73
#